data_AF-A0AAE6C562-F1
#
_entry.id   AF-A0AAE6C562-F1
#
_cell.length_a   1.000
_cell.length_b   1.000
_cell.length_c   1.000
_cell.angle_alpha   90.00
_cell.angle_beta   90.00
_cell.angle_gamma   90.00
#
_symmetry.space_group_name_H-M   'P 1'
#
loop_
_entity.id
_entity.type
_entity.pdbx_description
1 polymer ?
#
loop_
_entity_poly.entity_id
_entity_poly.type
_entity_poly.pdbx_seq_one_letter_code
_entity_poly.pdbx_strand_id
1 'polypeptide(L)'
;MQHGGYAAPTATDCQHDQGENMPILHLQMHPGRTDDQKRAFAREATKAAVETLACPPESVEILITEIAKDSWAVGGKLKSDG
;
A
#
# COMPACT_ATOMS: atom_id res chain seq x y z
N MET A 1 19.26 13.73 -42.65
CA MET A 1 19.39 13.87 -41.18
C MET A 1 18.60 15.09 -40.76
N GLN A 2 17.36 14.89 -40.29
CA GLN A 2 16.63 15.92 -39.55
C GLN A 2 16.24 15.25 -38.23
N HIS A 3 16.85 15.72 -37.15
CA HIS A 3 16.65 15.22 -35.81
C HIS A 3 15.29 15.73 -35.33
N GLY A 4 14.28 14.86 -35.34
CA GLY A 4 13.03 15.11 -34.63
C GLY A 4 13.34 15.17 -33.13
N GLY A 5 13.33 16.39 -32.58
CA GLY A 5 13.54 16.62 -31.16
C GLY A 5 12.42 15.97 -30.36
N TYR A 6 12.79 15.06 -29.46
CA TYR A 6 11.85 14.56 -28.45
C TYR A 6 11.60 15.69 -27.44
N ALA A 7 10.41 16.29 -27.49
CA ALA A 7 9.95 17.20 -26.45
C ALA A 7 9.66 16.39 -25.18
N ALA A 8 10.17 16.84 -24.03
CA ALA A 8 9.81 16.24 -22.75
C ALA A 8 8.28 16.34 -22.55
N PRO A 9 7.62 15.29 -22.02
CA PRO A 9 6.19 15.33 -21.76
C PRO A 9 5.89 16.49 -20.81
N THR A 10 4.86 17.27 -21.14
CA THR A 10 4.38 18.36 -20.28
C THR A 10 3.43 17.79 -19.22
N ALA A 11 3.21 18.52 -18.13
CA ALA A 11 2.39 18.10 -16.98
C ALA A 11 0.92 17.76 -17.29
N THR A 12 0.49 17.88 -18.55
CA THR A 12 -0.88 17.63 -19.03
C THR A 12 -1.01 16.32 -19.83
N ASP A 13 0.05 15.53 -19.97
CA ASP A 13 0.01 14.22 -20.67
C ASP A 13 -0.30 13.03 -19.74
N CYS A 14 -0.63 13.32 -18.47
CA CYS A 14 -1.06 12.32 -17.48
C CYS A 14 -2.59 12.18 -17.39
N GLN A 15 -3.35 12.75 -18.33
CA GLN A 15 -4.76 12.43 -18.50
C GLN A 15 -4.93 11.19 -19.38
N HIS A 16 -4.52 10.02 -18.88
CA HIS A 16 -5.11 8.75 -19.28
C HIS A 16 -5.45 7.94 -18.03
N ASP A 17 -6.76 7.79 -17.83
CA ASP A 17 -7.51 7.04 -16.82
C ASP A 17 -7.48 7.54 -15.36
N GLN A 18 -8.40 8.45 -15.08
CA GLN A 18 -8.83 8.84 -13.74
C GLN A 18 -9.80 7.76 -13.22
N GLY A 19 -9.30 6.66 -12.65
CA GLY A 19 -10.15 5.63 -12.04
C GLY A 19 -9.51 4.28 -11.69
N GLU A 20 -8.40 3.90 -12.32
CA GLU A 20 -7.93 2.49 -12.24
C GLU A 20 -6.95 2.13 -11.12
N ASN A 21 -6.32 3.08 -10.42
CA ASN A 21 -5.33 2.75 -9.39
C ASN A 21 -5.83 3.06 -7.97
N MET A 22 -6.76 2.22 -7.49
CA MET A 22 -7.32 2.22 -6.13
C MET A 22 -6.68 1.06 -5.31
N PRO A 23 -5.43 1.20 -4.83
CA PRO A 23 -4.76 0.10 -4.15
C PRO A 23 -5.38 -0.15 -2.78
N ILE A 24 -5.72 -1.42 -2.52
CA ILE A 24 -6.14 -1.90 -1.21
C ILE A 24 -5.03 -2.77 -0.63
N LEU A 25 -4.51 -2.39 0.54
CA LEU A 25 -3.50 -3.15 1.28
C LEU A 25 -4.16 -3.88 2.45
N HIS A 26 -4.05 -5.21 2.48
CA HIS A 26 -4.48 -6.02 3.62
C HIS A 26 -3.27 -6.38 4.49
N LEU A 27 -3.21 -5.78 5.69
CA LEU A 27 -2.23 -6.12 6.71
C LEU A 27 -2.86 -7.07 7.73
N GLN A 28 -2.46 -8.34 7.68
CA GLN A 28 -2.77 -9.32 8.70
C GLN A 28 -1.58 -9.44 9.66
N MET A 29 -1.83 -9.28 10.96
CA MET A 29 -0.77 -9.31 11.96
C MET A 29 -1.27 -9.76 13.33
N HIS A 30 -0.38 -10.10 14.25
CA HIS A 30 -0.78 -10.37 15.64
C HIS A 30 -1.15 -9.08 16.40
N PRO A 31 -2.05 -9.17 17.40
CA PRO A 31 -2.40 -8.03 18.23
C PRO A 31 -1.20 -7.53 19.06
N GLY A 32 -1.28 -6.28 19.51
CA GLY A 32 -0.33 -5.70 20.46
C GLY A 32 0.40 -4.45 19.98
N ARG A 33 0.03 -3.89 18.81
CA ARG A 33 0.50 -2.56 18.42
C ARG A 33 -0.42 -1.48 18.93
N THR A 34 0.17 -0.37 19.34
CA THR A 34 -0.59 0.82 19.74
C THR A 34 -1.22 1.49 18.52
N ASP A 35 -2.23 2.31 18.75
CA ASP A 35 -2.86 3.09 17.68
C ASP A 35 -1.85 4.01 16.98
N ASP A 36 -0.89 4.58 17.71
CA ASP A 36 0.15 5.43 17.11
C ASP A 36 1.08 4.66 16.17
N GLN A 37 1.39 3.40 16.50
CA GLN A 37 2.14 2.53 15.60
C GLN A 37 1.33 2.19 14.34
N LYS A 38 0.03 1.92 14.49
CA LYS A 38 -0.87 1.66 13.35
C LYS A 38 -1.01 2.90 12.46
N ARG A 39 -1.14 4.10 13.04
CA ARG A 39 -1.15 5.40 12.32
C ARG A 39 0.16 5.66 11.58
N ALA A 40 1.30 5.40 12.24
CA ALA A 40 2.61 5.56 11.62
C ALA A 40 2.79 4.62 10.42
N PHE A 41 2.38 3.36 10.56
CA PHE A 41 2.37 2.40 9.45
C PHE A 41 1.50 2.87 8.29
N ALA A 42 0.24 3.28 8.56
CA ALA A 42 -0.66 3.73 7.52
C ALA A 42 -0.07 4.90 6.70
N ARG A 43 0.51 5.90 7.38
CA ARG A 43 1.15 7.05 6.73
C ARG A 43 2.30 6.62 5.80
N GLU A 44 3.23 5.80 6.30
CA GLU A 44 4.40 5.41 5.51
C GLU A 44 4.05 4.44 4.38
N ALA A 45 3.09 3.54 4.59
CA ALA A 45 2.59 2.64 3.55
C ALA A 45 1.87 3.40 2.43
N THR A 46 1.01 4.36 2.76
CA THR A 46 0.37 5.24 1.78
C THR A 46 1.41 6.03 1.00
N LYS A 47 2.42 6.61 1.68
CA LYS A 47 3.51 7.32 1.00
C LYS A 47 4.23 6.41 -0.02
N ALA A 48 4.60 5.20 0.39
CA ALA A 48 5.24 4.24 -0.51
C ALA A 48 4.35 3.88 -1.72
N ALA A 49 3.05 3.71 -1.52
CA ALA A 49 2.10 3.42 -2.59
C ALA A 49 2.00 4.59 -3.59
N VAL A 50 1.88 5.83 -3.11
CA VAL A 50 1.84 7.03 -3.94
C VAL A 50 3.12 7.17 -4.75
N GLU A 51 4.28 7.02 -4.12
CA GLU A 51 5.59 7.19 -4.76
C GLU A 51 5.90 6.12 -5.82
N THR A 52 5.43 4.89 -5.62
CA THR A 52 5.79 3.75 -6.47
C THR A 52 4.74 3.38 -7.50
N LEU A 53 3.46 3.59 -7.19
CA LEU A 53 2.33 3.23 -8.04
C LEU A 53 1.73 4.45 -8.76
N ALA A 54 2.20 5.67 -8.46
CA ALA A 54 1.67 6.90 -9.04
C ALA A 54 0.15 7.05 -8.88
N CYS A 55 -0.37 6.69 -7.70
CA CYS A 55 -1.77 6.88 -7.32
C CYS A 55 -1.94 8.10 -6.39
N PRO A 56 -3.11 8.75 -6.36
CA PRO A 56 -3.38 9.80 -5.39
C PRO A 56 -3.56 9.22 -3.98
N PRO A 57 -3.10 9.90 -2.90
CA PRO A 57 -3.13 9.34 -1.54
C PRO A 57 -4.53 8.97 -1.04
N GLU A 58 -5.56 9.70 -1.45
CA GLU A 58 -6.96 9.43 -1.10
C GLU A 58 -7.53 8.15 -1.73
N SER A 59 -6.85 7.57 -2.73
CA SER A 59 -7.22 6.28 -3.34
C SER A 59 -6.67 5.06 -2.61
N VAL A 60 -5.76 5.25 -1.66
CA VAL A 60 -5.08 4.16 -0.97
C VAL A 60 -5.87 3.74 0.27
N GLU A 61 -6.35 2.50 0.26
CA GLU A 61 -7.05 1.90 1.40
C GLU A 61 -6.15 0.89 2.12
N ILE A 62 -6.15 0.91 3.45
CA ILE A 62 -5.35 0.00 4.28
C ILE A 62 -6.24 -0.63 5.33
N LEU A 63 -6.44 -1.95 5.22
CA LEU A 63 -7.19 -2.74 6.19
C LEU A 63 -6.21 -3.46 7.11
N ILE A 64 -6.26 -3.14 8.39
CA ILE A 64 -5.44 -3.79 9.42
C ILE A 64 -6.32 -4.79 10.18
N THR A 65 -5.97 -6.08 10.07
CA THR A 65 -6.64 -7.18 10.77
C THR A 65 -5.69 -7.77 11.80
N GLU A 66 -6.09 -7.73 13.06
CA GLU A 66 -5.37 -8.39 14.15
C GLU A 66 -5.89 -9.81 14.34
N ILE A 67 -5.01 -10.79 14.21
CA ILE A 67 -5.30 -12.22 14.33
C ILE A 67 -4.59 -12.77 15.56
N ALA A 68 -5.39 -13.28 16.51
CA ALA A 68 -4.87 -13.91 17.72
C ALA A 68 -3.96 -15.11 17.39
N LYS A 69 -2.99 -15.39 18.27
CA LYS A 69 -1.99 -16.43 18.04
C LYS A 69 -2.57 -17.85 17.95
N ASP A 70 -3.67 -18.09 18.65
CA ASP A 70 -4.45 -19.34 18.61
C ASP A 70 -5.28 -19.50 17.33
N SER A 71 -5.36 -18.44 16.52
CA SER A 71 -6.12 -18.38 15.27
C SER A 71 -5.22 -18.32 14.03
N TRP A 72 -3.90 -18.47 14.21
CA TRP A 72 -2.90 -18.47 13.14
C TRP A 72 -2.00 -19.70 13.26
N ALA A 73 -1.99 -20.56 12.24
CA ALA A 73 -1.07 -21.70 12.15
C ALA A 73 0.00 -21.52 11.07
N VAL A 74 1.20 -22.05 11.30
CA VAL A 74 2.24 -22.22 10.26
C VAL A 74 2.84 -23.60 10.41
N GLY A 75 2.90 -24.37 9.32
CA GLY A 75 3.48 -25.72 9.35
C GLY A 75 2.76 -26.68 10.31
N GLY A 76 1.44 -26.53 10.47
CA GLY A 76 0.62 -27.39 11.33
C GLY A 76 0.69 -27.10 12.83
N LYS A 77 1.33 -26.00 13.24
CA LYS A 77 1.40 -25.56 14.64
C LYS A 77 0.79 -24.17 14.80
N LEU A 78 0.01 -23.97 15.84
CA LEU A 78 -0.52 -22.65 16.17
C LEU A 78 0.62 -21.74 16.62
N LYS A 79 0.51 -20.44 16.34
CA LYS A 79 1.45 -19.44 16.86
C LYS A 79 1.37 -19.31 18.38
N SER A 80 0.33 -19.85 19.01
CA SER A 80 0.19 -19.97 20.46
C SER A 80 0.91 -21.17 21.07
N ASP A 81 1.38 -22.14 20.27
CA ASP A 81 2.04 -23.35 20.77
C ASP A 81 3.50 -23.10 21.22
N GLY A 82 4.00 -21.87 21.07
CA GLY A 82 5.36 -21.45 21.42
C GLY A 82 5.40 -20.23 22.32
#